data_AF-A0A6A8LSY9-F1
#
_entry.id   AF-A0A6A8LSY9-F1
#
_cell.length_a   1.000
_cell.length_b   1.000
_cell.length_c   1.000
_cell.angle_alpha   90.00
_cell.angle_beta   90.00
_cell.angle_gamma   90.00
#
_symmetry.space_group_name_H-M   'P 1'
#
loop_
_entity.id
_entity.type
_entity.pdbx_description
1 polymer ?
#
loop_
_entity_poly.entity_id
_entity_poly.type
_entity_poly.pdbx_seq_one_letter_code
_entity_poly.pdbx_strand_id
1 'polypeptide(L)'
;IVKTVKGAELENVLCQHPFYPERKLVTMLGDFVTTDAGTGLVHTAPGFGEDDFNIGVKYGLDVYVPVDDKGYMTEDTGEDFAGLFYEDA
;
A
#
# COMPACT_ATOMS: atom_id res chain seq x y z
N ILE A 1 18.60 8.96 -18.22
CA ILE A 1 17.34 9.52 -17.69
C ILE A 1 16.41 9.72 -18.88
N VAL A 2 15.24 9.07 -18.89
CA VAL A 2 14.27 9.14 -20.01
C VAL A 2 13.27 10.29 -19.81
N LYS A 3 12.89 10.60 -18.56
CA LYS A 3 12.04 11.73 -18.20
C LYS A 3 12.26 12.09 -16.72
N THR A 4 12.01 13.35 -16.38
CA THR A 4 11.85 13.83 -15.00
C THR A 4 10.48 14.48 -14.89
N VAL A 5 9.76 14.22 -13.79
CA VAL A 5 8.44 14.78 -13.50
C VAL A 5 8.39 15.23 -12.04
N LYS A 6 7.49 16.16 -11.71
CA LYS A 6 7.15 16.47 -10.32
C LYS A 6 6.26 15.37 -9.75
N GLY A 7 6.37 15.11 -8.44
CA GLY A 7 5.50 14.16 -7.76
C GLY A 7 4.01 14.48 -7.93
N ALA A 8 3.65 15.77 -7.91
CA ALA A 8 2.27 16.22 -8.16
C ALA A 8 1.72 15.84 -9.55
N GLU A 9 2.57 15.61 -10.55
CA GLU A 9 2.13 15.13 -11.87
C GLU A 9 1.76 13.64 -11.86
N LEU A 10 2.08 12.94 -10.76
CA LEU A 10 1.75 11.53 -10.57
C LEU A 10 0.54 11.34 -9.67
N GLU A 11 -0.17 12.37 -9.21
CA GLU A 11 -1.37 12.20 -8.40
C GLU A 11 -2.48 11.48 -9.19
N ASN A 12 -3.16 10.50 -8.58
CA ASN A 12 -4.24 9.71 -9.17
C ASN A 12 -3.85 8.85 -10.41
N VAL A 13 -2.57 8.64 -10.65
CA VAL A 13 -2.10 7.69 -11.67
C VAL A 13 -2.40 6.27 -11.18
N LEU A 14 -2.96 5.45 -12.06
CA LEU A 14 -3.23 4.05 -11.77
C LEU A 14 -2.03 3.17 -12.13
N CYS A 15 -1.53 2.46 -11.14
CA CYS A 15 -0.50 1.43 -11.25
C CYS A 15 -1.14 0.03 -11.22
N GLN A 16 -0.47 -0.96 -11.81
CA GLN A 16 -0.88 -2.35 -11.71
C GLN A 16 -0.30 -2.96 -10.43
N HIS A 17 -1.12 -3.72 -9.69
CA HIS A 17 -0.61 -4.49 -8.55
C HIS A 17 0.33 -5.62 -9.03
N PRO A 18 1.47 -5.87 -8.36
CA PRO A 18 2.47 -6.84 -8.82
C PRO A 18 1.95 -8.29 -8.85
N PHE A 19 1.03 -8.65 -7.95
CA PHE A 19 0.50 -10.02 -7.83
C PHE A 19 -0.92 -10.21 -8.38
N TYR A 20 -1.67 -9.12 -8.54
CA TYR A 20 -3.11 -9.16 -8.86
C TYR A 20 -3.35 -8.30 -10.11
N PRO A 21 -3.24 -8.85 -11.33
CA PRO A 21 -3.28 -8.07 -12.58
C PRO A 21 -4.53 -7.20 -12.75
N GLU A 22 -5.65 -7.65 -12.22
CA GLU A 22 -6.94 -6.99 -12.20
C GLU A 22 -7.02 -5.83 -11.20
N ARG A 23 -6.17 -5.81 -10.17
CA ARG A 23 -6.15 -4.76 -9.15
C ARG A 23 -5.33 -3.57 -9.63
N LYS A 24 -5.94 -2.38 -9.53
CA LYS A 24 -5.27 -1.09 -9.75
C LYS A 24 -4.96 -0.43 -8.42
N LEU A 25 -3.78 0.15 -8.33
CA LEU A 25 -3.32 0.96 -7.20
C LEU A 25 -3.31 2.41 -7.63
N VAL A 26 -3.77 3.30 -6.77
CA VAL A 26 -3.75 4.74 -7.03
C VAL A 26 -2.55 5.37 -6.33
N THR A 27 -1.82 6.22 -7.04
CA THR A 27 -0.79 7.07 -6.44
C THR A 27 -1.42 8.26 -5.75
N MET A 28 -0.90 8.59 -4.57
CA MET A 28 -1.41 9.65 -3.70
C MET A 28 -0.28 10.59 -3.29
N LEU A 29 -0.63 11.83 -2.95
CA LEU A 29 0.31 12.81 -2.39
C LEU A 29 0.27 12.76 -0.87
N GLY A 30 1.36 12.30 -0.26
CA GLY A 30 1.54 12.24 1.20
C GLY A 30 2.70 13.13 1.65
N ASP A 31 2.43 14.04 2.59
CA ASP A 31 3.44 14.97 3.11
C ASP A 31 4.44 14.31 4.08
N PHE A 32 4.12 13.09 4.55
CA PHE A 32 4.96 12.27 5.42
C PHE A 32 6.06 11.51 4.65
N VAL A 33 6.03 11.53 3.31
CA VAL A 33 7.04 10.86 2.48
C VAL A 33 8.33 11.68 2.47
N THR A 34 9.43 11.06 2.88
CA THR A 34 10.76 11.70 2.90
C THR A 34 11.66 11.19 1.77
N THR A 35 12.72 11.95 1.48
CA THR A 35 13.77 11.55 0.53
C THR A 35 15.03 11.03 1.22
N ASP A 36 15.02 10.94 2.56
CA ASP A 36 16.19 10.59 3.36
C ASP A 36 16.44 9.08 3.39
N ALA A 37 15.40 8.28 3.15
CA ALA A 37 15.45 6.82 3.07
C ALA A 37 14.42 6.27 2.07
N GLY A 38 14.68 5.06 1.56
CA GLY A 38 13.82 4.41 0.58
C GLY A 38 13.98 4.98 -0.84
N THR A 39 12.88 5.08 -1.57
CA THR A 39 12.87 5.46 -3.00
C THR A 39 12.12 6.77 -3.28
N GLY A 40 11.55 7.40 -2.24
CA GLY A 40 10.59 8.49 -2.39
C GLY A 40 9.19 8.05 -2.85
N LEU A 41 8.95 6.73 -2.96
CA LEU A 41 7.63 6.12 -3.15
C LEU A 41 7.36 5.19 -1.97
N VAL A 42 6.18 5.34 -1.36
CA VAL A 42 5.78 4.59 -0.17
C VAL A 42 4.55 3.76 -0.49
N HIS A 43 4.57 2.48 -0.14
CA HIS A 43 3.40 1.62 -0.16
C HIS A 43 2.49 1.97 1.03
N THR A 44 1.20 2.11 0.78
CA THR A 44 0.20 2.48 1.79
C THR A 44 -0.75 1.32 2.07
N ALA A 45 -0.89 0.95 3.35
CA ALA A 45 -1.87 -0.01 3.84
C ALA A 45 -2.67 0.59 5.03
N PRO A 46 -3.88 1.14 4.79
CA PRO A 46 -4.63 1.90 5.79
C PRO A 46 -4.94 1.18 7.12
N GLY A 47 -4.83 -0.15 7.14
CA GLY A 47 -5.04 -0.96 8.33
C GLY A 47 -3.85 -1.06 9.29
N PHE A 48 -2.65 -0.57 8.91
CA PHE A 48 -1.41 -0.87 9.65
C PHE A 48 -0.60 0.34 10.12
N GLY A 49 -0.87 1.54 9.59
CA GLY A 49 -0.14 2.76 9.96
C GLY A 49 -1.06 3.97 10.07
N GLU A 50 -0.72 4.92 10.95
CA GLU A 50 -1.52 6.15 11.15
C GLU A 50 -1.53 7.03 9.89
N ASP A 51 -0.36 7.28 9.29
CA ASP A 51 -0.24 8.07 8.06
C ASP A 51 -0.99 7.40 6.90
N ASP A 52 -0.89 6.07 6.80
CA ASP A 52 -1.59 5.25 5.82
C ASP A 52 -3.12 5.32 5.99
N PHE A 53 -3.59 5.26 7.24
CA PHE A 53 -5.00 5.43 7.56
C PHE A 53 -5.50 6.81 7.15
N ASN A 54 -4.78 7.86 7.55
CA ASN A 54 -5.17 9.25 7.30
C ASN A 54 -5.23 9.56 5.79
N ILE A 55 -4.22 9.15 5.02
CA ILE A 55 -4.23 9.37 3.57
C ILE A 55 -5.23 8.44 2.86
N GLY A 56 -5.36 7.19 3.31
CA GLY A 56 -6.33 6.24 2.78
C GLY A 56 -7.75 6.76 2.90
N VAL A 57 -8.14 7.24 4.08
CA VAL A 57 -9.47 7.87 4.31
C VAL A 57 -9.65 9.11 3.44
N LYS A 58 -8.63 9.97 3.31
CA LYS A 58 -8.67 11.17 2.45
C LYS A 58 -8.95 10.83 0.98
N TYR A 59 -8.41 9.73 0.49
CA TYR A 59 -8.58 9.26 -0.90
C TYR A 59 -9.71 8.24 -1.08
N GLY A 60 -10.44 7.91 -0.02
CA GLY A 60 -11.57 6.98 -0.06
C GLY A 60 -11.17 5.52 -0.24
N LEU A 61 -10.01 5.11 0.28
CA LEU A 61 -9.57 3.71 0.32
C LEU A 61 -10.23 2.96 1.48
N ASP A 62 -10.51 1.67 1.25
CA ASP A 62 -10.99 0.78 2.30
C ASP A 62 -9.89 0.50 3.33
N VAL A 63 -10.30 0.43 4.60
CA VAL A 63 -9.41 0.01 5.70
C VAL A 63 -9.43 -1.51 5.77
N TYR A 64 -8.37 -2.11 5.23
CA TYR A 64 -8.24 -3.56 5.09
C TYR A 64 -7.10 -4.09 5.97
N VAL A 65 -7.40 -5.11 6.78
CA VAL A 65 -6.45 -5.79 7.68
C VAL A 65 -6.55 -7.30 7.47
N PRO A 66 -5.67 -7.90 6.67
CA PRO A 66 -5.68 -9.34 6.40
C PRO A 66 -4.93 -10.19 7.44
N VAL A 67 -4.84 -9.71 8.69
CA VAL A 67 -4.10 -10.35 9.78
C VAL A 67 -5.00 -10.40 11.01
N ASP A 68 -5.06 -11.55 11.68
CA ASP A 68 -5.87 -11.72 12.89
C ASP A 68 -5.21 -11.14 14.16
N ASP A 69 -5.89 -11.23 15.30
CA ASP A 69 -5.42 -10.71 16.59
C ASP A 69 -4.21 -11.46 17.17
N LYS A 70 -3.82 -12.59 16.55
CA LYS A 70 -2.67 -13.41 16.91
C LYS A 70 -1.50 -13.24 15.94
N GLY A 71 -1.66 -12.44 14.88
CA GLY A 71 -0.63 -12.22 13.87
C GLY A 71 -0.62 -13.24 12.73
N TYR A 72 -1.69 -14.03 12.56
CA TYR A 72 -1.81 -14.97 11.44
C TYR A 72 -2.55 -14.34 10.27
N MET A 73 -2.05 -14.60 9.07
CA MET A 73 -2.68 -14.18 7.82
C MET A 73 -4.06 -14.85 7.65
N THR A 74 -5.08 -14.06 7.35
CA THR A 74 -6.45 -14.53 7.15
C THR A 74 -6.62 -15.24 5.80
N GLU A 75 -7.72 -15.98 5.61
CA GLU A 75 -8.05 -16.64 4.33
C GLU A 75 -8.06 -15.70 3.12
N ASP A 76 -8.32 -14.40 3.33
CA ASP A 76 -8.36 -13.39 2.27
C ASP A 76 -6.98 -13.11 1.63
N THR A 77 -5.88 -13.61 2.20
CA THR A 77 -4.54 -13.49 1.62
C THR A 77 -4.24 -14.52 0.53
N GLY A 78 -5.14 -15.47 0.30
CA GLY A 78 -4.97 -16.55 -0.67
C GLY A 78 -4.12 -17.71 -0.14
N GLU A 79 -4.12 -18.81 -0.90
CA GLU A 79 -3.57 -20.11 -0.47
C GLU A 79 -2.07 -20.07 -0.15
N ASP A 80 -1.32 -19.16 -0.77
CA ASP A 80 0.13 -19.04 -0.57
C ASP A 80 0.48 -18.45 0.81
N PHE A 81 -0.42 -17.68 1.42
CA PHE A 81 -0.14 -16.95 2.67
C PHE A 81 -1.11 -17.27 3.81
N ALA A 82 -2.32 -17.76 3.53
CA ALA A 82 -3.34 -18.00 4.54
C ALA A 82 -2.84 -18.96 5.64
N GLY A 83 -3.03 -18.58 6.90
CA GLY A 83 -2.62 -19.38 8.06
C GLY A 83 -1.13 -19.31 8.40
N LEU A 84 -0.31 -18.57 7.65
CA LEU A 84 1.07 -18.26 8.04
C LEU A 84 1.09 -17.17 9.11
N PHE A 85 2.06 -17.23 10.02
CA PHE A 85 2.37 -16.09 10.89
C PHE A 85 2.97 -14.96 10.04
N TYR A 86 2.68 -13.69 10.33
CA TYR A 86 3.03 -12.58 9.43
C TYR A 86 4.52 -12.46 9.08
N GLU A 87 5.42 -13.02 9.91
CA GLU A 87 6.87 -13.04 9.64
C GLU A 87 7.28 -14.14 8.64
N ASP A 88 6.48 -15.20 8.55
CA ASP A 88 6.70 -16.35 7.67
C ASP A 88 5.95 -16.23 6.33
N ALA A 89 5.05 -15.24 6.21
CA ALA A 89 4.32 -14.89 4.99
C ALA A 89 5.20 -14.05 4.04
#